data_AF-A0A7J4QJ61-F1
#
_entry.id   AF-A0A7J4QJ61-F1
#
_cell.length_a   1.000
_cell.length_b   1.000
_cell.length_c   1.000
_cell.angle_alpha   90.00
_cell.angle_beta   90.00
_cell.angle_gamma   90.00
#
_symmetry.space_group_name_H-M   'P 1'
#
loop_
_entity.id
_entity.type
_entity.pdbx_description
1 polymer ?
#
loop_
_entity_poly.entity_id
_entity_poly.type
_entity_poly.pdbx_seq_one_letter_code
_entity_poly.pdbx_strand_id
1 'polypeptide(L)'
;MATGEGWLLLTNDDGIEAPGFEMLVKALHAAGHPIVTFAPKSNHSAAGMRIQLGSPMPLRERHDLIEAWGLKGDAPVRLFELDGTPCDTMIVALDGGLARVAPDIVPRLVVSGVNLGPNLSQDAYHSGTMGAAREAGLYGMPAIASSFTSFETEGMERAVEATVMLVERVLPLLPKVAVNLCRPNVDMDADHVNPWPHEALEHAWAEDSIGAVVTAFQHGELMLNLNVGPDWDGSWSSTRLGTRWYRNAVRFEDAGEGEVATFRIGAASIDHSVVMNGDCDAVDAGSASLSSLPTWPATHPFALEEALLAQALRAGEDGWPLWLNRQP
;
A
#
# COMPACT_ATOMS: atom_id res chain seq x y z
N MET A 1 9.96 -15.36 -22.90
CA MET A 1 10.96 -14.89 -21.92
C MET A 1 10.38 -13.62 -21.33
N ALA A 2 10.28 -13.52 -20.00
CA ALA A 2 9.83 -12.29 -19.35
C ALA A 2 10.67 -11.11 -19.84
N THR A 3 10.03 -9.98 -20.13
CA THR A 3 10.76 -8.75 -20.46
C THR A 3 11.64 -8.41 -19.25
N GLY A 4 12.93 -8.13 -19.47
CA GLY A 4 13.87 -7.74 -18.40
C GLY A 4 13.59 -6.33 -17.85
N GLU A 5 12.35 -5.91 -17.90
CA GLU A 5 11.82 -4.60 -17.51
C GLU A 5 11.17 -4.73 -16.14
N GLY A 6 11.38 -3.74 -15.28
CA GLY A 6 10.88 -3.78 -13.92
C GLY A 6 9.46 -3.23 -13.83
N TRP A 7 8.44 -4.09 -14.01
CA TRP A 7 7.04 -3.66 -14.06
C TRP A 7 6.49 -3.24 -12.70
N LEU A 8 5.65 -2.20 -12.70
CA LEU A 8 4.83 -1.79 -11.56
C LEU A 8 3.45 -2.45 -11.68
N LEU A 9 3.01 -3.14 -10.63
CA LEU A 9 1.64 -3.65 -10.51
C LEU A 9 0.80 -2.66 -9.70
N LEU A 10 -0.22 -2.07 -10.32
CA LEU A 10 -1.06 -1.05 -9.69
C LEU A 10 -2.47 -1.59 -9.36
N THR A 11 -3.00 -1.14 -8.24
CA THR A 11 -4.39 -1.39 -7.79
C THR A 11 -4.89 -0.23 -6.92
N ASN A 12 -6.14 -0.31 -6.46
CA ASN A 12 -6.72 0.59 -5.46
C ASN A 12 -7.97 -0.06 -4.83
N ASP A 13 -8.69 0.68 -3.99
CA ASP A 13 -10.03 0.31 -3.52
C ASP A 13 -11.16 1.20 -4.05
N ASP A 14 -10.88 2.30 -4.73
CA ASP A 14 -11.90 3.16 -5.34
C ASP A 14 -12.42 2.67 -6.70
N GLY A 15 -11.69 1.74 -7.34
CA GLY A 15 -11.99 1.18 -8.65
C GLY A 15 -11.12 1.74 -9.78
N ILE A 16 -11.06 1.03 -10.90
CA ILE A 16 -10.14 1.33 -12.01
C ILE A 16 -10.38 2.69 -12.66
N GLU A 17 -11.62 3.19 -12.66
CA GLU A 17 -11.96 4.50 -13.21
C GLU A 17 -11.92 5.63 -12.17
N ALA A 18 -11.41 5.36 -10.96
CA ALA A 18 -11.29 6.38 -9.92
C ALA A 18 -10.30 7.49 -10.34
N PRO A 19 -10.61 8.77 -10.08
CA PRO A 19 -9.75 9.89 -10.48
C PRO A 19 -8.30 9.75 -9.97
N GLY A 20 -8.12 9.36 -8.70
CA GLY A 20 -6.79 9.18 -8.11
C GLY A 20 -5.99 8.03 -8.73
N PHE A 21 -6.68 6.98 -9.21
CA PHE A 21 -6.04 5.87 -9.90
C PHE A 21 -5.63 6.26 -11.33
N GLU A 22 -6.52 6.93 -12.06
CA GLU A 22 -6.20 7.48 -13.38
C GLU A 22 -4.96 8.39 -13.29
N MET A 23 -4.96 9.33 -12.33
CA MET A 23 -3.86 10.28 -12.16
C MET A 23 -2.54 9.57 -11.84
N LEU A 24 -2.56 8.56 -10.96
CA LEU A 24 -1.38 7.77 -10.63
C LEU A 24 -0.84 6.99 -11.83
N VAL A 25 -1.72 6.28 -12.56
CA VAL A 25 -1.33 5.53 -13.76
C VAL A 25 -0.68 6.46 -14.78
N LYS A 26 -1.29 7.62 -15.05
CA LYS A 26 -0.75 8.60 -16.00
C LYS A 26 0.59 9.16 -15.55
N ALA A 27 0.74 9.49 -14.26
CA ALA A 27 1.98 10.04 -13.73
C ALA A 27 3.15 9.05 -13.79
N LEU A 28 2.92 7.80 -13.38
CA LEU A 28 3.95 6.74 -13.46
C LEU A 28 4.29 6.37 -14.91
N HIS A 29 3.30 6.35 -15.81
CA HIS A 29 3.53 6.10 -17.23
C HIS A 29 4.35 7.25 -17.86
N ALA A 30 4.02 8.50 -17.53
CA ALA A 30 4.76 9.67 -17.98
C ALA A 30 6.20 9.70 -17.45
N ALA A 31 6.44 9.13 -16.26
CA ALA A 31 7.79 8.90 -15.72
C ALA A 31 8.55 7.76 -16.41
N GLY A 32 7.92 7.04 -17.35
CA GLY A 32 8.56 6.01 -18.18
C GLY A 32 8.49 4.60 -17.61
N HIS A 33 7.66 4.35 -16.59
CA HIS A 33 7.54 3.02 -15.99
C HIS A 33 6.61 2.10 -16.78
N PRO A 34 7.02 0.84 -17.02
CA PRO A 34 6.12 -0.23 -17.43
C PRO A 34 5.03 -0.49 -16.39
N ILE A 35 3.76 -0.44 -16.79
CA ILE A 35 2.61 -0.55 -15.87
C ILE A 35 1.71 -1.71 -16.24
N VAL A 36 1.37 -2.52 -15.24
CA VAL A 36 0.23 -3.44 -15.32
C VAL A 36 -0.74 -3.14 -14.19
N THR A 37 -2.05 -3.17 -14.44
CA THR A 37 -3.05 -2.99 -13.39
C THR A 37 -3.87 -4.24 -13.20
N PHE A 38 -4.22 -4.54 -11.95
CA PHE A 38 -5.33 -5.41 -11.57
C PHE A 38 -6.14 -4.63 -10.54
N ALA A 39 -7.11 -3.84 -11.02
CA ALA A 39 -7.89 -2.93 -10.18
C ALA A 39 -9.36 -3.37 -10.12
N PRO A 40 -10.07 -3.11 -9.01
CA PRO A 40 -11.49 -3.40 -8.92
C PRO A 40 -12.31 -2.67 -9.97
N LYS A 41 -13.42 -3.27 -10.41
CA LYS A 41 -14.40 -2.65 -11.30
C LYS A 41 -15.15 -1.48 -10.66
N SER A 42 -15.36 -1.54 -9.35
CA SER A 42 -16.15 -0.55 -8.60
C SER A 42 -15.49 -0.23 -7.26
N ASN A 43 -15.98 0.82 -6.61
CA ASN A 43 -15.53 1.21 -5.28
C ASN A 43 -15.82 0.11 -4.23
N HIS A 44 -14.81 -0.16 -3.40
CA HIS A 44 -14.78 -1.07 -2.28
C HIS A 44 -14.15 -0.40 -1.04
N SER A 45 -14.40 0.89 -0.81
CA SER A 45 -13.95 1.58 0.39
C SER A 45 -14.45 0.85 1.65
N ALA A 46 -13.64 0.89 2.71
CA ALA A 46 -13.88 0.17 3.97
C ALA A 46 -13.94 -1.38 3.82
N ALA A 47 -13.38 -1.97 2.76
CA ALA A 47 -13.36 -3.42 2.59
C ALA A 47 -12.35 -4.16 3.50
N GLY A 48 -11.39 -3.44 4.10
CA GLY A 48 -10.26 -4.05 4.81
C GLY A 48 -9.57 -5.11 3.95
N MET A 49 -9.37 -6.30 4.51
CA MET A 49 -8.83 -7.46 3.80
C MET A 49 -9.90 -8.46 3.34
N ARG A 50 -11.08 -7.99 2.92
CA ARG A 50 -12.15 -8.88 2.46
C ARG A 50 -11.74 -9.61 1.17
N ILE A 51 -11.97 -10.91 1.12
CA ILE A 51 -11.84 -11.75 -0.08
C ILE A 51 -13.18 -12.38 -0.44
N GLN A 52 -13.40 -12.65 -1.73
CA GLN A 52 -14.58 -13.36 -2.22
C GLN A 52 -14.27 -14.83 -2.46
N LEU A 53 -15.01 -15.71 -1.78
CA LEU A 53 -14.86 -17.16 -1.91
C LEU A 53 -16.01 -17.76 -2.71
N GLY A 54 -15.69 -18.62 -3.68
CA GLY A 54 -16.67 -19.45 -4.41
C GLY A 54 -17.47 -18.74 -5.51
N SER A 55 -17.33 -17.43 -5.66
CA SER A 55 -17.97 -16.65 -6.74
C SER A 55 -17.00 -16.42 -7.90
N PRO A 56 -17.42 -16.62 -9.17
CA PRO A 56 -16.60 -16.24 -10.33
C PRO A 56 -16.36 -14.72 -10.36
N MET A 57 -15.13 -14.31 -10.64
CA MET A 57 -14.74 -12.91 -10.79
C MET A 57 -14.32 -12.63 -12.25
N PRO A 58 -15.18 -12.00 -13.06
CA PRO A 58 -14.83 -11.59 -14.41
C PRO A 58 -13.59 -10.67 -14.44
N LEU A 59 -12.68 -10.96 -15.35
CA LEU A 59 -11.52 -10.13 -15.68
C LEU A 59 -11.72 -9.51 -17.08
N ARG A 60 -11.48 -8.21 -17.21
CA ARG A 60 -11.59 -7.48 -18.48
C ARG A 60 -10.33 -6.64 -18.70
N GLU A 61 -9.75 -6.73 -19.89
CA GLU A 61 -8.69 -5.81 -20.32
C GLU A 61 -9.32 -4.51 -20.87
N ARG A 62 -8.87 -3.37 -20.35
CA ARG A 62 -9.44 -2.03 -20.59
C ARG A 62 -8.64 -1.22 -21.62
N HIS A 63 -8.59 -1.70 -22.86
CA HIS A 63 -7.96 -0.96 -23.97
C HIS A 63 -8.60 0.41 -24.21
N ASP A 64 -9.90 0.54 -23.93
CA ASP A 64 -10.63 1.80 -24.00
C ASP A 64 -10.06 2.86 -23.06
N LEU A 65 -9.59 2.48 -21.86
CA LEU A 65 -8.98 3.41 -20.91
C LEU A 65 -7.56 3.83 -21.35
N ILE A 66 -6.80 2.95 -22.01
CA ILE A 66 -5.47 3.31 -22.57
C ILE A 66 -5.62 4.47 -23.56
N GLU A 67 -6.63 4.39 -24.43
CA GLU A 67 -6.94 5.47 -25.38
C GLU A 67 -7.49 6.72 -24.69
N ALA A 68 -8.47 6.56 -23.79
CA ALA A 68 -9.14 7.66 -23.11
C ALA A 68 -8.18 8.47 -22.22
N TRP A 69 -7.27 7.81 -21.52
CA TRP A 69 -6.28 8.44 -20.64
C TRP A 69 -5.03 8.93 -21.38
N GLY A 70 -4.94 8.67 -22.69
CA GLY A 70 -3.83 9.11 -23.52
C GLY A 70 -2.50 8.46 -23.16
N LEU A 71 -2.51 7.19 -22.73
CA LEU A 71 -1.31 6.43 -22.36
C LEU A 71 -0.56 5.97 -23.61
N LYS A 72 0.00 6.93 -24.34
CA LYS A 72 0.81 6.72 -25.54
C LYS A 72 2.26 7.06 -25.21
N GLY A 73 3.19 6.21 -25.61
CA GLY A 73 4.61 6.39 -25.36
C GLY A 73 5.39 5.09 -25.51
N ASP A 74 6.66 5.14 -25.11
CA ASP A 74 7.56 3.98 -25.20
C ASP A 74 7.41 3.02 -24.01
N ALA A 75 6.89 3.51 -22.87
CA ALA A 75 6.65 2.68 -21.70
C ALA A 75 5.39 1.81 -21.92
N PRO A 76 5.49 0.48 -21.78
CA PRO A 76 4.35 -0.39 -22.06
C PRO A 76 3.33 -0.33 -20.91
N VAL A 77 2.05 -0.42 -21.26
CA VAL A 77 0.95 -0.41 -20.28
C VAL A 77 -0.12 -1.45 -20.60
N ARG A 78 -0.60 -2.14 -19.56
CA ARG A 78 -1.71 -3.10 -19.61
C ARG A 78 -2.69 -2.80 -18.47
N LEU A 79 -3.95 -2.55 -18.80
CA LEU A 79 -4.97 -2.23 -17.80
C LEU A 79 -5.94 -3.39 -17.65
N PHE A 80 -5.91 -4.11 -16.52
CA PHE A 80 -6.92 -5.12 -16.21
C PHE A 80 -7.84 -4.66 -15.07
N GLU A 81 -9.12 -4.89 -15.30
CA GLU A 81 -10.22 -4.69 -14.37
C GLU A 81 -10.74 -6.05 -13.89
N LEU A 82 -10.90 -6.21 -12.59
CA LEU A 82 -11.49 -7.41 -11.98
C LEU A 82 -12.77 -7.04 -11.23
N ASP A 83 -13.84 -7.84 -11.37
CA ASP A 83 -15.05 -7.76 -10.53
C ASP A 83 -14.78 -8.41 -9.14
N GLY A 84 -13.82 -7.85 -8.42
CA GLY A 84 -13.22 -8.38 -7.19
C GLY A 84 -12.94 -7.27 -6.17
N THR A 85 -12.70 -7.63 -4.91
CA THR A 85 -12.16 -6.70 -3.91
C THR A 85 -10.70 -6.34 -4.20
N PRO A 86 -10.12 -5.34 -3.52
CA PRO A 86 -8.70 -5.00 -3.66
C PRO A 86 -7.75 -6.17 -3.33
N CYS A 87 -8.08 -6.99 -2.32
CA CYS A 87 -7.32 -8.20 -2.01
C CYS A 87 -7.52 -9.27 -3.08
N ASP A 88 -8.75 -9.46 -3.59
CA ASP A 88 -9.01 -10.39 -4.69
C ASP A 88 -8.17 -10.04 -5.92
N THR A 89 -7.99 -8.74 -6.23
CA THR A 89 -7.20 -8.33 -7.39
C THR A 89 -5.72 -8.69 -7.25
N MET A 90 -5.17 -8.59 -6.04
CA MET A 90 -3.79 -9.01 -5.74
C MET A 90 -3.63 -10.52 -5.76
N ILE A 91 -4.55 -11.26 -5.14
CA ILE A 91 -4.55 -12.73 -5.18
C ILE A 91 -4.61 -13.21 -6.63
N VAL A 92 -5.56 -12.72 -7.42
CA VAL A 92 -5.71 -13.14 -8.81
C VAL A 92 -4.50 -12.73 -9.64
N ALA A 93 -3.96 -11.51 -9.46
CA ALA A 93 -2.79 -11.07 -10.22
C ALA A 93 -1.56 -11.94 -9.92
N LEU A 94 -1.24 -12.13 -8.64
CA LEU A 94 0.01 -12.74 -8.19
C LEU A 94 -0.04 -14.27 -8.22
N ASP A 95 -1.19 -14.89 -7.94
CA ASP A 95 -1.39 -16.35 -7.95
C ASP A 95 -1.80 -16.88 -9.34
N GLY A 96 -1.07 -16.43 -10.37
CA GLY A 96 -1.12 -17.01 -11.72
C GLY A 96 -2.07 -16.33 -12.72
N GLY A 97 -2.95 -15.41 -12.31
CA GLY A 97 -3.81 -14.67 -13.24
C GLY A 97 -3.02 -13.78 -14.19
N LEU A 98 -2.04 -13.01 -13.68
CA LEU A 98 -1.15 -12.21 -14.52
C LEU A 98 -0.35 -13.09 -15.48
N ALA A 99 0.27 -14.16 -14.98
CA ALA A 99 1.01 -15.11 -15.80
C ALA A 99 0.14 -15.75 -16.91
N ARG A 100 -1.17 -15.87 -16.68
CA ARG A 100 -2.11 -16.43 -17.67
C ARG A 100 -2.44 -15.46 -18.80
N VAL A 101 -2.62 -14.17 -18.49
CA VAL A 101 -3.11 -13.14 -19.44
C VAL A 101 -1.99 -12.27 -20.04
N ALA A 102 -0.84 -12.22 -19.37
CA ALA A 102 0.35 -11.49 -19.78
C ALA A 102 1.63 -12.21 -19.27
N PRO A 103 1.97 -13.39 -19.83
CA PRO A 103 3.05 -14.26 -19.35
C PRO A 103 4.47 -13.65 -19.41
N ASP A 104 4.62 -12.54 -20.12
CA ASP A 104 5.84 -11.79 -20.33
C ASP A 104 6.05 -10.66 -19.29
N ILE A 105 5.05 -10.42 -18.44
CA ILE A 105 5.07 -9.38 -17.40
C ILE A 105 5.37 -10.01 -16.05
N VAL A 106 6.38 -9.47 -15.37
CA VAL A 106 6.72 -9.83 -13.99
C VAL A 106 6.89 -8.56 -13.18
N PRO A 107 6.03 -8.31 -12.16
CA PRO A 107 6.11 -7.11 -11.37
C PRO A 107 7.28 -7.16 -10.37
N ARG A 108 7.78 -5.98 -10.00
CA ARG A 108 8.79 -5.82 -8.94
C ARG A 108 8.31 -5.06 -7.72
N LEU A 109 7.23 -4.30 -7.87
CA LEU A 109 6.64 -3.45 -6.84
C LEU A 109 5.14 -3.37 -7.06
N VAL A 110 4.39 -3.46 -5.97
CA VAL A 110 2.96 -3.16 -5.96
C VAL A 110 2.72 -1.75 -5.42
N VAL A 111 1.85 -0.99 -6.08
CA VAL A 111 1.37 0.30 -5.58
C VAL A 111 -0.16 0.29 -5.55
N SER A 112 -0.72 0.44 -4.35
CA SER A 112 -2.16 0.54 -4.11
C SER A 112 -2.52 2.00 -3.80
N GLY A 113 -3.35 2.64 -4.62
CA GLY A 113 -3.75 4.04 -4.46
C GLY A 113 -3.82 4.82 -5.78
N VAL A 114 -3.89 6.14 -5.78
CA VAL A 114 -4.02 7.02 -4.60
C VAL A 114 -5.46 7.00 -4.10
N ASN A 115 -5.66 6.57 -2.86
CA ASN A 115 -6.98 6.53 -2.22
C ASN A 115 -7.50 7.95 -1.93
N LEU A 116 -8.80 8.18 -2.16
CA LEU A 116 -9.49 9.40 -1.72
C LEU A 116 -9.95 9.25 -0.27
N GLY A 117 -9.14 9.74 0.66
CA GLY A 117 -9.38 9.69 2.10
C GLY A 117 -8.16 9.19 2.87
N PRO A 118 -8.01 9.56 4.14
CA PRO A 118 -6.87 9.15 4.95
C PRO A 118 -6.92 7.66 5.28
N ASN A 119 -5.74 7.04 5.35
CA ASN A 119 -5.53 5.71 5.93
C ASN A 119 -4.46 5.82 7.03
N LEU A 120 -4.87 6.48 8.12
CA LEU A 120 -4.03 6.86 9.27
C LEU A 120 -4.45 6.10 10.53
N SER A 121 -3.51 5.82 11.43
CA SER A 121 -3.80 5.17 12.71
C SER A 121 -4.63 3.88 12.52
N GLN A 122 -5.72 3.71 13.28
CA GLN A 122 -6.58 2.53 13.23
C GLN A 122 -7.39 2.36 11.94
N ASP A 123 -7.45 3.38 11.07
CA ASP A 123 -8.10 3.29 9.75
C ASP A 123 -7.44 2.21 8.89
N ALA A 124 -6.17 1.89 9.18
CA ALA A 124 -5.40 0.85 8.57
C ALA A 124 -6.08 -0.53 8.55
N TYR A 125 -6.95 -0.84 9.51
CA TYR A 125 -7.67 -2.12 9.55
C TYR A 125 -8.83 -2.20 8.56
N HIS A 126 -9.43 -1.05 8.22
CA HIS A 126 -10.61 -0.99 7.36
C HIS A 126 -10.25 -0.59 5.93
N SER A 127 -9.05 -0.08 5.69
CA SER A 127 -8.56 0.33 4.39
C SER A 127 -8.44 -0.83 3.40
N GLY A 128 -9.15 -0.74 2.27
CA GLY A 128 -8.95 -1.66 1.14
C GLY A 128 -7.63 -1.38 0.43
N THR A 129 -7.24 -0.10 0.32
CA THR A 129 -5.95 0.31 -0.23
C THR A 129 -4.77 -0.32 0.53
N MET A 130 -4.75 -0.24 1.86
CA MET A 130 -3.73 -0.93 2.67
C MET A 130 -3.90 -2.44 2.67
N GLY A 131 -5.15 -2.94 2.62
CA GLY A 131 -5.46 -4.36 2.48
C GLY A 131 -4.80 -4.98 1.26
N ALA A 132 -4.90 -4.33 0.09
CA ALA A 132 -4.25 -4.79 -1.13
C ALA A 132 -2.71 -4.77 -1.05
N ALA A 133 -2.12 -3.69 -0.52
CA ALA A 133 -0.66 -3.62 -0.34
C ALA A 133 -0.16 -4.72 0.61
N ARG A 134 -0.90 -4.98 1.70
CA ARG A 134 -0.60 -6.05 2.65
C ARG A 134 -0.76 -7.44 1.99
N GLU A 135 -1.83 -7.65 1.23
CA GLU A 135 -2.06 -8.90 0.49
C GLU A 135 -0.89 -9.19 -0.45
N ALA A 136 -0.42 -8.20 -1.21
CA ALA A 136 0.76 -8.34 -2.05
C ALA A 136 2.00 -8.80 -1.25
N GLY A 137 2.22 -8.24 -0.07
CA GLY A 137 3.30 -8.65 0.83
C GLY A 137 3.19 -10.11 1.31
N LEU A 138 1.97 -10.63 1.51
CA LEU A 138 1.76 -12.05 1.83
C LEU A 138 2.27 -12.96 0.70
N TYR A 139 2.14 -12.53 -0.56
CA TYR A 139 2.73 -13.17 -1.74
C TYR A 139 4.21 -12.78 -1.97
N GLY A 140 4.85 -12.13 -1.01
CA GLY A 140 6.29 -11.79 -1.06
C GLY A 140 6.65 -10.64 -1.99
N MET A 141 5.69 -9.77 -2.32
CA MET A 141 5.92 -8.56 -3.10
C MET A 141 6.20 -7.35 -2.21
N PRO A 142 7.21 -6.52 -2.54
CA PRO A 142 7.32 -5.17 -2.00
C PRO A 142 6.08 -4.36 -2.36
N ALA A 143 5.54 -3.59 -1.41
CA ALA A 143 4.28 -2.88 -1.62
C ALA A 143 4.21 -1.50 -0.95
N ILE A 144 3.55 -0.57 -1.65
CA ILE A 144 3.19 0.77 -1.18
C ILE A 144 1.67 0.89 -1.16
N ALA A 145 1.11 1.40 -0.07
CA ALA A 145 -0.24 1.95 0.01
C ALA A 145 -0.12 3.48 0.01
N SER A 146 -0.93 4.17 -0.79
CA SER A 146 -0.89 5.62 -0.94
C SER A 146 -2.27 6.25 -0.82
N SER A 147 -2.37 7.33 -0.04
CA SER A 147 -3.64 7.97 0.30
C SER A 147 -3.54 9.49 0.30
N PHE A 148 -4.59 10.16 -0.20
CA PHE A 148 -4.77 11.60 -0.07
C PHE A 148 -5.70 11.89 1.11
N THR A 149 -5.27 12.68 2.10
CA THR A 149 -6.00 12.87 3.36
C THR A 149 -7.11 13.91 3.27
N SER A 150 -7.84 13.91 2.16
CA SER A 150 -9.04 14.70 1.88
C SER A 150 -10.09 13.79 1.26
N PHE A 151 -11.36 14.14 1.44
CA PHE A 151 -12.48 13.50 0.75
C PHE A 151 -12.90 14.26 -0.52
N GLU A 152 -12.28 15.41 -0.77
CA GLU A 152 -12.39 16.16 -2.02
C GLU A 152 -11.18 15.87 -2.90
N THR A 153 -11.37 15.84 -4.22
CA THR A 153 -10.27 15.55 -5.17
C THR A 153 -9.31 16.71 -5.38
N GLU A 154 -9.68 17.93 -4.97
CA GLU A 154 -8.85 19.12 -5.12
C GLU A 154 -7.52 18.97 -4.38
N GLY A 155 -6.41 19.09 -5.12
CA GLY A 155 -5.06 18.97 -4.57
C GLY A 155 -4.51 17.54 -4.51
N MET A 156 -5.26 16.53 -4.98
CA MET A 156 -4.83 15.14 -5.03
C MET A 156 -3.55 14.92 -5.86
N GLU A 157 -3.26 15.82 -6.80
CA GLU A 157 -2.00 15.86 -7.56
C GLU A 157 -0.78 15.81 -6.65
N ARG A 158 -0.85 16.41 -5.45
CA ARG A 158 0.22 16.38 -4.44
C ARG A 158 0.52 14.98 -3.94
N ALA A 159 -0.54 14.20 -3.66
CA ALA A 159 -0.38 12.81 -3.25
C ALA A 159 0.16 11.95 -4.39
N VAL A 160 -0.26 12.20 -5.63
CA VAL A 160 0.28 11.52 -6.81
C VAL A 160 1.76 11.84 -7.00
N GLU A 161 2.16 13.10 -6.89
CA GLU A 161 3.55 13.54 -6.96
C GLU A 161 4.42 12.87 -5.90
N ALA A 162 3.98 12.91 -4.63
CA ALA A 162 4.67 12.25 -3.53
C ALA A 162 4.80 10.73 -3.76
N THR A 163 3.77 10.08 -4.31
CA THR A 163 3.80 8.64 -4.61
C THR A 163 4.79 8.33 -5.72
N VAL A 164 4.87 9.14 -6.77
CA VAL A 164 5.91 9.00 -7.80
C VAL A 164 7.30 9.18 -7.18
N MET A 165 7.51 10.20 -6.34
CA MET A 165 8.78 10.39 -5.64
C MET A 165 9.17 9.19 -4.77
N LEU A 166 8.21 8.60 -4.06
CA LEU A 166 8.43 7.41 -3.26
C LEU A 166 8.76 6.20 -4.14
N VAL A 167 8.04 5.99 -5.24
CA VAL A 167 8.34 4.92 -6.20
C VAL A 167 9.78 5.06 -6.72
N GLU A 168 10.19 6.25 -7.16
CA GLU A 168 11.57 6.50 -7.61
C GLU A 168 12.62 6.24 -6.52
N ARG A 169 12.29 6.52 -5.26
CA ARG A 169 13.18 6.27 -4.13
C ARG A 169 13.33 4.78 -3.81
N VAL A 170 12.27 3.98 -3.95
CA VAL A 170 12.33 2.54 -3.62
C VAL A 170 12.89 1.68 -4.75
N LEU A 171 12.72 2.07 -6.02
CA LEU A 171 13.11 1.25 -7.16
C LEU A 171 14.61 0.88 -7.20
N PRO A 172 15.57 1.75 -6.80
CA PRO A 172 16.98 1.36 -6.68
C PRO A 172 17.24 0.25 -5.67
N LEU A 173 16.37 0.09 -4.67
CA LEU A 173 16.50 -0.94 -3.64
C LEU A 173 15.93 -2.29 -4.08
N LEU A 174 15.18 -2.35 -5.17
CA LEU A 174 14.52 -3.57 -5.60
C LEU A 174 15.31 -4.25 -6.72
N PRO A 175 15.31 -5.58 -6.81
CA PRO A 175 15.66 -6.24 -8.06
C PRO A 175 14.60 -5.95 -9.13
N LYS A 176 14.92 -6.23 -10.39
CA LYS A 176 13.96 -6.08 -11.51
C LYS A 176 12.81 -7.07 -11.46
N VAL A 177 12.98 -8.18 -10.73
CA VAL A 177 11.97 -9.21 -10.46
C VAL A 177 11.94 -9.39 -8.96
N ALA A 178 10.75 -9.44 -8.35
CA ALA A 178 10.61 -9.64 -6.91
C ALA A 178 11.26 -10.98 -6.48
N VAL A 179 12.10 -10.92 -5.44
CA VAL A 179 12.92 -12.07 -5.00
C VAL A 179 12.09 -13.20 -4.39
N ASN A 180 10.96 -12.86 -3.78
CA ASN A 180 10.17 -13.78 -2.96
C ASN A 180 8.74 -13.96 -3.49
N LEU A 181 8.49 -13.67 -4.77
CA LEU A 181 7.15 -13.77 -5.38
C LEU A 181 6.58 -15.19 -5.20
N CYS A 182 5.42 -15.27 -4.58
CA CYS A 182 4.73 -16.49 -4.16
C CYS A 182 5.51 -17.38 -3.17
N ARG A 183 6.55 -16.82 -2.53
CA ARG A 183 7.37 -17.45 -1.48
C ARG A 183 7.79 -18.89 -1.83
N PRO A 184 8.55 -19.09 -2.91
CA PRO A 184 8.87 -20.42 -3.43
C PRO A 184 9.78 -21.21 -2.48
N ASN A 185 10.58 -20.51 -1.67
CA ASN A 185 11.38 -21.07 -0.60
C ASN A 185 11.29 -20.16 0.62
N VAL A 186 11.24 -20.76 1.81
CA VAL A 186 11.22 -20.04 3.08
C VAL A 186 12.47 -20.43 3.85
N ASP A 187 13.39 -19.48 3.99
CA ASP A 187 14.56 -19.62 4.86
C ASP A 187 14.19 -19.16 6.27
N MET A 188 13.92 -20.11 7.16
CA MET A 188 13.54 -19.83 8.55
C MET A 188 14.72 -19.35 9.41
N ASP A 189 15.95 -19.47 8.90
CA ASP A 189 17.17 -19.07 9.60
C ASP A 189 17.66 -17.68 9.14
N ALA A 190 16.94 -17.00 8.24
CA ALA A 190 17.32 -15.69 7.74
C ALA A 190 17.23 -14.60 8.83
N ASP A 191 18.14 -13.63 8.78
CA ASP A 191 18.32 -12.62 9.85
C ASP A 191 17.07 -11.76 10.15
N HIS A 192 16.15 -11.64 9.20
CA HIS A 192 14.92 -10.85 9.31
C HIS A 192 13.71 -11.67 9.81
N VAL A 193 13.86 -12.98 9.98
CA VAL A 193 12.81 -13.89 10.49
C VAL A 193 12.76 -13.81 12.01
N ASN A 194 11.55 -13.73 12.56
CA ASN A 194 11.34 -13.53 13.98
C ASN A 194 11.55 -14.86 14.76
N PRO A 195 12.43 -14.88 15.78
CA PRO A 195 12.73 -16.07 16.57
C PRO A 195 11.66 -16.41 17.63
N TRP A 196 10.56 -15.65 17.71
CA TRP A 196 9.49 -15.87 18.68
C TRP A 196 9.02 -17.34 18.71
N PRO A 197 8.79 -17.93 19.92
CA PRO A 197 8.76 -17.28 21.24
C PRO A 197 10.12 -17.22 21.96
N HIS A 198 11.23 -17.53 21.30
CA HIS A 198 12.54 -17.47 21.93
C HIS A 198 12.99 -16.01 22.08
N GLU A 199 13.25 -15.59 23.32
CA GLU A 199 13.81 -14.27 23.60
C GLU A 199 15.28 -14.27 23.17
N ALA A 200 15.59 -13.52 22.11
CA ALA A 200 16.95 -13.39 21.60
C ALA A 200 17.74 -12.40 22.48
N LEU A 201 18.86 -12.85 23.04
CA LEU A 201 19.79 -11.96 23.76
C LEU A 201 20.55 -11.02 22.80
N GLU A 202 20.74 -11.47 21.56
CA GLU A 202 21.32 -10.72 20.45
C GLU A 202 20.49 -10.99 19.20
N HIS A 203 20.15 -9.93 18.45
CA HIS A 203 19.37 -10.05 17.22
C HIS A 203 20.30 -10.33 16.03
N ALA A 204 19.92 -11.28 15.15
CA ALA A 204 20.72 -11.62 13.98
C ALA A 204 20.96 -10.41 13.05
N TRP A 205 19.97 -9.52 12.93
CA TRP A 205 20.07 -8.28 12.16
C TRP A 205 20.86 -7.15 12.85
N ALA A 206 21.39 -7.34 14.07
CA ALA A 206 22.02 -6.26 14.84
C ALA A 206 23.26 -5.67 14.15
N GLU A 207 24.01 -6.47 13.39
CA GLU A 207 25.21 -6.01 12.67
C GLU A 207 24.88 -5.12 11.46
N ASP A 208 23.73 -5.35 10.81
CA ASP A 208 23.26 -4.57 9.66
C ASP A 208 21.73 -4.38 9.68
N SER A 209 21.26 -3.58 10.63
CA SER A 209 19.82 -3.37 10.81
C SER A 209 19.15 -2.70 9.61
N ILE A 210 19.86 -1.77 8.94
CA ILE A 210 19.35 -1.12 7.73
C ILE A 210 19.21 -2.12 6.59
N GLY A 211 20.15 -3.06 6.47
CA GLY A 211 20.10 -4.13 5.47
C GLY A 211 18.92 -5.06 5.74
N ALA A 212 18.72 -5.45 6.99
CA ALA A 212 17.58 -6.27 7.37
C ALA A 212 16.23 -5.61 7.08
N VAL A 213 16.07 -4.30 7.30
CA VAL A 213 14.84 -3.57 6.92
C VAL A 213 14.63 -3.57 5.40
N VAL A 214 15.68 -3.35 4.62
CA VAL A 214 15.61 -3.42 3.15
C VAL A 214 15.22 -4.83 2.69
N THR A 215 15.83 -5.87 3.26
CA THR A 215 15.50 -7.27 2.95
C THR A 215 14.05 -7.59 3.29
N ALA A 216 13.57 -7.19 4.47
CA ALA A 216 12.17 -7.36 4.87
C ALA A 216 11.20 -6.70 3.87
N PHE A 217 11.52 -5.49 3.38
CA PHE A 217 10.73 -4.83 2.34
C PHE A 217 10.79 -5.59 1.00
N GLN A 218 11.98 -6.01 0.56
CA GLN A 218 12.16 -6.80 -0.67
C GLN A 218 11.40 -8.13 -0.64
N HIS A 219 11.24 -8.72 0.56
CA HIS A 219 10.55 -9.99 0.81
C HIS A 219 9.05 -9.83 1.09
N GLY A 220 8.51 -8.60 1.03
CA GLY A 220 7.09 -8.30 1.26
C GLY A 220 6.65 -8.38 2.73
N GLU A 221 7.58 -8.41 3.67
CA GLU A 221 7.29 -8.53 5.11
C GLU A 221 7.13 -7.16 5.78
N LEU A 222 7.68 -6.13 5.12
CA LEU A 222 7.42 -4.72 5.39
C LEU A 222 6.65 -4.12 4.20
N MET A 223 5.63 -3.31 4.48
CA MET A 223 4.97 -2.45 3.51
C MET A 223 5.14 -0.98 3.89
N LEU A 224 5.00 -0.09 2.91
CA LEU A 224 5.01 1.35 3.13
C LEU A 224 3.59 1.90 3.03
N ASN A 225 3.18 2.75 3.98
CA ASN A 225 1.91 3.47 3.96
C ASN A 225 2.17 4.98 3.90
N LEU A 226 1.82 5.59 2.77
CA LEU A 226 1.98 7.02 2.49
C LEU A 226 0.64 7.74 2.63
N ASN A 227 0.61 8.78 3.44
CA ASN A 227 -0.51 9.71 3.55
C ASN A 227 -0.03 11.14 3.28
N VAL A 228 -0.71 11.84 2.37
CA VAL A 228 -0.36 13.19 1.95
C VAL A 228 -1.58 14.09 2.06
N GLY A 229 -1.41 15.24 2.73
CA GLY A 229 -2.47 16.21 2.91
C GLY A 229 -2.59 17.25 1.81
N PRO A 230 -3.73 17.98 1.74
CA PRO A 230 -3.90 19.08 0.80
C PRO A 230 -2.88 20.20 1.02
N ASP A 231 -2.38 20.36 2.24
CA ASP A 231 -1.42 21.40 2.62
C ASP A 231 0.04 20.93 2.59
N TRP A 232 0.33 19.81 1.89
CA TRP A 232 1.68 19.27 1.81
C TRP A 232 2.67 20.30 1.25
N ASP A 233 3.74 20.56 1.99
CA ASP A 233 4.76 21.59 1.70
C ASP A 233 6.03 21.04 1.02
N GLY A 234 6.02 19.74 0.68
CA GLY A 234 7.18 19.02 0.12
C GLY A 234 8.02 18.27 1.16
N SER A 235 7.79 18.49 2.46
CA SER A 235 8.51 17.81 3.54
C SER A 235 8.01 16.38 3.77
N TRP A 236 8.88 15.54 4.34
CA TRP A 236 8.61 14.13 4.63
C TRP A 236 8.79 13.85 6.11
N SER A 237 8.07 12.87 6.62
CA SER A 237 8.23 12.37 7.98
C SER A 237 8.16 10.84 8.00
N SER A 238 9.22 10.20 8.49
CA SER A 238 9.19 8.79 8.87
C SER A 238 8.32 8.60 10.10
N THR A 239 7.21 7.88 9.94
CA THR A 239 6.16 7.80 10.96
C THR A 239 5.86 6.38 11.38
N ARG A 240 5.19 6.27 12.52
CA ARG A 240 4.44 5.10 12.97
C ARG A 240 2.95 5.44 12.96
N LEU A 241 2.09 4.44 13.16
CA LEU A 241 0.67 4.69 13.37
C LEU A 241 0.46 5.59 14.60
N GLY A 242 -0.28 6.68 14.39
CA GLY A 242 -0.68 7.64 15.41
C GLY A 242 -1.93 7.21 16.15
N THR A 243 -2.66 8.16 16.74
CA THR A 243 -3.92 7.87 17.45
C THR A 243 -5.07 8.67 16.83
N ARG A 244 -6.12 7.97 16.39
CA ARG A 244 -7.40 8.58 15.98
C ARG A 244 -8.51 7.88 16.73
N TRP A 245 -9.42 8.64 17.34
CA TRP A 245 -10.57 8.13 18.06
C TRP A 245 -11.84 8.63 17.38
N TYR A 246 -12.66 7.70 16.91
CA TYR A 246 -13.99 8.01 16.38
C TYR A 246 -14.99 8.06 17.53
N ARG A 247 -15.62 9.23 17.72
CA ARG A 247 -16.68 9.44 18.70
C ARG A 247 -18.01 9.67 17.98
N ASN A 248 -19.10 9.14 18.56
CA ASN A 248 -20.46 9.35 18.04
C ASN A 248 -20.64 8.92 16.58
N ALA A 249 -20.01 7.81 16.19
CA ALA A 249 -20.01 7.32 14.81
C ALA A 249 -21.38 6.80 14.32
N VAL A 250 -22.37 6.66 15.20
CA VAL A 250 -23.69 6.13 14.86
C VAL A 250 -24.73 7.24 14.91
N ARG A 251 -25.46 7.42 13.81
CA ARG A 251 -26.66 8.25 13.74
C ARG A 251 -27.91 7.38 13.79
N PHE A 252 -28.91 7.86 14.53
CA PHE A 252 -30.20 7.22 14.73
C PHE A 252 -31.29 8.03 14.03
N GLU A 253 -32.14 7.35 13.29
CA GLU A 253 -33.42 7.90 12.82
C GLU A 253 -34.50 7.33 13.77
N ASP A 254 -35.25 8.20 14.46
CA ASP A 254 -36.31 7.80 15.40
C ASP A 254 -37.30 6.87 14.70
N ALA A 255 -37.48 5.67 15.24
CA ALA A 255 -38.48 4.70 14.79
C ALA A 255 -39.60 4.59 15.84
N GLY A 256 -40.85 4.62 15.39
CA GLY A 256 -42.00 4.46 16.27
C GLY A 256 -42.09 3.07 16.90
N GLU A 257 -42.94 2.91 17.91
CA GLU A 257 -43.17 1.62 18.56
C GLU A 257 -43.70 0.58 17.55
N GLY A 258 -42.90 -0.46 17.28
CA GLY A 258 -43.19 -1.49 16.29
C GLY A 258 -42.57 -1.27 14.90
N GLU A 259 -41.81 -0.19 14.68
CA GLU A 259 -41.12 0.09 13.42
C GLU A 259 -39.66 -0.40 13.41
N VAL A 260 -39.11 -0.58 12.20
CA VAL A 260 -37.71 -1.00 12.00
C VAL A 260 -36.79 0.20 12.22
N ALA A 261 -35.94 0.12 13.25
CA ALA A 261 -34.88 1.10 13.47
C ALA A 261 -33.80 1.00 12.38
N THR A 262 -33.40 2.14 11.83
CA THR A 262 -32.30 2.24 10.86
C THR A 262 -31.10 2.95 11.50
N PHE A 263 -29.92 2.37 11.35
CA PHE A 263 -28.66 2.93 11.85
C PHE A 263 -27.78 3.31 10.66
N ARG A 264 -27.14 4.48 10.74
CA ARG A 264 -26.04 4.84 9.83
C ARG A 264 -24.76 5.03 10.62
N ILE A 265 -23.67 4.46 10.11
CA ILE A 265 -22.33 4.79 10.56
C ILE A 265 -21.85 5.99 9.73
N GLY A 266 -21.46 7.08 10.39
CA GLY A 266 -20.99 8.28 9.70
C GLY A 266 -20.72 9.47 10.64
N ALA A 267 -20.03 10.48 10.13
CA ALA A 267 -19.71 11.76 10.78
C ALA A 267 -19.44 11.64 12.29
N ALA A 268 -18.42 10.87 12.63
CA ALA A 268 -17.82 10.88 13.94
C ALA A 268 -17.04 12.18 14.16
N SER A 269 -17.00 12.70 15.38
CA SER A 269 -15.92 13.61 15.73
C SER A 269 -14.65 12.78 15.89
N ILE A 270 -13.54 13.30 15.37
CA ILE A 270 -12.25 12.63 15.40
C ILE A 270 -11.38 13.35 16.41
N ASP A 271 -11.02 12.65 17.48
CA ASP A 271 -10.00 13.14 18.43
C ASP A 271 -8.68 12.44 18.11
N HIS A 272 -7.57 13.17 18.05
CA HIS A 272 -6.25 12.56 18.05
C HIS A 272 -5.48 12.99 19.31
N SER A 273 -4.56 12.14 19.76
CA SER A 273 -3.55 12.49 20.76
C SER A 273 -2.19 12.53 20.08
N VAL A 274 -1.46 13.63 20.27
CA VAL A 274 -0.13 13.80 19.70
C VAL A 274 0.80 12.73 20.25
N VAL A 275 1.49 12.05 19.35
CA VAL A 275 2.47 11.04 19.73
C VAL A 275 3.75 11.21 18.93
N MET A 276 4.87 10.80 19.54
CA MET A 276 6.16 10.84 18.84
C MET A 276 6.09 10.03 17.54
N ASN A 277 6.43 10.70 16.45
CA ASN A 277 6.42 10.21 15.07
C ASN A 277 5.04 9.65 14.63
N GLY A 278 3.94 10.21 15.12
CA GLY A 278 2.60 9.82 14.69
C GLY A 278 2.29 10.25 13.26
N ASP A 279 1.70 9.36 12.47
CA ASP A 279 1.26 9.62 11.09
C ASP A 279 0.25 10.78 10.98
N CYS A 280 -0.70 10.85 11.92
CA CYS A 280 -1.69 11.92 12.00
C CYS A 280 -1.04 13.28 12.22
N ASP A 281 -0.10 13.34 13.16
CA ASP A 281 0.59 14.56 13.57
C ASP A 281 1.46 15.10 12.42
N ALA A 282 2.10 14.20 11.67
CA ALA A 282 2.91 14.58 10.51
C ALA A 282 2.07 15.20 9.38
N VAL A 283 0.91 14.60 9.07
CA VAL A 283 -0.02 15.15 8.07
C VAL A 283 -0.56 16.50 8.52
N ASP A 284 -0.97 16.63 9.78
CA ASP A 284 -1.47 17.89 10.35
C ASP A 284 -0.39 18.99 10.36
N ALA A 285 0.89 18.61 10.42
CA ALA A 285 2.03 19.52 10.31
C ALA A 285 2.40 19.90 8.86
N GLY A 286 1.70 19.37 7.85
CA GLY A 286 1.97 19.64 6.43
C GLY A 286 3.03 18.75 5.78
N SER A 287 3.49 17.69 6.46
CA SER A 287 4.44 16.71 5.93
C SER A 287 3.75 15.50 5.31
N ALA A 288 4.39 14.89 4.31
CA ALA A 288 4.02 13.55 3.85
C ALA A 288 4.39 12.52 4.93
N SER A 289 3.40 11.83 5.47
CA SER A 289 3.60 10.76 6.45
C SER A 289 3.93 9.45 5.72
N LEU A 290 5.09 8.87 6.03
CA LEU A 290 5.53 7.60 5.48
C LEU A 290 5.80 6.59 6.60
N SER A 291 4.84 5.69 6.79
CA SER A 291 4.89 4.65 7.81
C SER A 291 5.40 3.33 7.26
N SER A 292 6.42 2.77 7.91
CA SER A 292 6.90 1.39 7.67
C SER A 292 6.08 0.43 8.54
N LEU A 293 5.28 -0.44 7.94
CA LEU A 293 4.34 -1.30 8.64
C LEU A 293 4.64 -2.78 8.39
N PRO A 294 4.54 -3.65 9.42
CA PRO A 294 4.66 -5.08 9.20
C PRO A 294 3.48 -5.58 8.37
N THR A 295 3.73 -6.50 7.45
CA THR A 295 2.71 -7.16 6.64
C THR A 295 2.01 -8.28 7.41
N TRP A 296 2.79 -9.08 8.13
CA TRP A 296 2.31 -10.27 8.81
C TRP A 296 1.71 -9.94 10.18
N PRO A 297 0.68 -10.70 10.62
CA PRO A 297 0.13 -10.52 11.97
C PRO A 297 1.16 -10.93 13.02
N ALA A 298 1.12 -10.28 14.19
CA ALA A 298 1.93 -10.67 15.34
C ALA A 298 1.81 -12.18 15.61
N THR A 299 2.89 -12.79 16.15
CA THR A 299 3.09 -14.23 16.37
C THR A 299 3.37 -15.08 15.12
N HIS A 300 3.22 -14.53 13.91
CA HIS A 300 3.70 -15.22 12.71
C HIS A 300 5.24 -15.15 12.62
N PRO A 301 5.96 -16.18 12.14
CA PRO A 301 7.42 -16.12 12.02
C PRO A 301 7.97 -14.98 11.13
N PHE A 302 7.17 -14.53 10.16
CA PHE A 302 7.50 -13.36 9.32
C PHE A 302 7.01 -12.02 9.89
N ALA A 303 6.43 -12.02 11.10
CA ALA A 303 6.09 -10.78 11.77
C ALA A 303 7.37 -10.10 12.25
N LEU A 304 7.69 -8.95 11.69
CA LEU A 304 8.92 -8.23 12.04
C LEU A 304 8.99 -7.92 13.54
N GLU A 305 10.19 -8.07 14.11
CA GLU A 305 10.46 -7.69 15.49
C GLU A 305 10.22 -6.19 15.71
N GLU A 306 9.64 -5.82 16.85
CA GLU A 306 9.40 -4.42 17.19
C GLU A 306 10.69 -3.59 17.19
N ALA A 307 11.80 -4.18 17.64
CA ALA A 307 13.11 -3.55 17.64
C ALA A 307 13.64 -3.28 16.21
N LEU A 308 13.35 -4.16 15.24
CA LEU A 308 13.69 -3.94 13.83
C LEU A 308 12.77 -2.88 13.20
N LEU A 309 11.48 -2.90 13.52
CA LEU A 309 10.54 -1.84 13.11
C LEU A 309 10.96 -0.47 13.65
N ALA A 310 11.52 -0.40 14.85
CA ALA A 310 12.09 0.84 15.39
C ALA A 310 13.29 1.35 14.56
N GLN A 311 14.07 0.46 13.93
CA GLN A 311 15.13 0.86 12.99
C GLN A 311 14.54 1.43 11.70
N ALA A 312 13.44 0.89 11.20
CA ALA A 312 12.72 1.41 10.03
C ALA A 312 12.14 2.82 10.25
N LEU A 313 11.87 3.20 11.51
CA LEU A 313 11.36 4.52 11.90
C LEU A 313 12.45 5.61 11.99
N ARG A 314 13.73 5.24 11.93
CA ARG A 314 14.82 6.23 11.99
C ARG A 314 14.77 7.09 10.73
N ALA A 315 14.69 8.41 10.91
CA ALA A 315 14.67 9.36 9.80
C ALA A 315 16.08 9.89 9.47
N GLY A 316 16.31 10.20 8.20
CA GLY A 316 17.41 11.07 7.77
C GLY A 316 17.12 12.56 8.04
N GLU A 317 18.09 13.42 7.74
CA GLU A 317 17.91 14.88 7.85
C GLU A 317 16.83 15.42 6.90
N ASP A 318 16.54 14.70 5.81
CA ASP A 318 15.50 14.99 4.83
C ASP A 318 14.10 14.48 5.24
N GLY A 319 13.98 13.91 6.45
CA GLY A 319 12.72 13.39 6.99
C GLY A 319 12.31 12.01 6.47
N TRP A 320 12.97 11.50 5.44
CA TRP A 320 12.72 10.16 4.90
C TRP A 320 13.21 9.06 5.86
N PRO A 321 12.59 7.87 5.86
CA PRO A 321 13.16 6.69 6.49
C PRO A 321 14.60 6.45 6.01
N LEU A 322 15.54 6.39 6.96
CA LEU A 322 16.98 6.32 6.70
C LEU A 322 17.37 5.15 5.79
N TRP A 323 16.66 4.03 5.93
CA TRP A 323 16.91 2.81 5.17
C TRP A 323 16.60 2.96 3.67
N LEU A 324 15.77 3.93 3.28
CA LEU A 324 15.50 4.23 1.88
C LEU A 324 16.67 4.93 1.17
N ASN A 325 17.66 5.42 1.93
CA ASN A 325 18.86 6.06 1.40
C ASN A 325 20.04 5.10 1.25
N ARG A 326 19.84 3.80 1.51
CA ARG A 326 20.88 2.77 1.31
C ARG A 326 21.23 2.72 -0.18
N GLN A 327 22.48 2.97 -0.51
CA GLN A 327 22.99 2.75 -1.87
C GLN A 327 23.06 1.24 -2.12
N PRO A 328 22.66 0.75 -3.32
CA PRO A 328 22.74 -0.65 -3.67
C PRO A 328 24.18 -1.20 -3.70
#